data_AF-A0A1V5IK78-F1
#
_entry.id   AF-A0A1V5IK78-F1
#
_cell.length_a   1.000
_cell.length_b   1.000
_cell.length_c   1.000
_cell.angle_alpha   90.00
_cell.angle_beta   90.00
_cell.angle_gamma   90.00
#
_symmetry.space_group_name_H-M   'P 1'
#
loop_
_entity.id
_entity.type
_entity.pdbx_description
1 polymer ?
#
loop_
_entity_poly.entity_id
_entity_poly.type
_entity_poly.pdbx_seq_one_letter_code
_entity_poly.pdbx_strand_id
1 'polypeptide(L)'
;MTADGSSAAMQKKTFTLLMVIPDTHPGICSDHMITAADIRTMADRWQRASRPLKIQDQRYGHRLVQMLAEYNGEEIKRFDDPLEAAAFIVLVRMVKELDLVDY
;
A
#
# COMPACT_ATOMS: atom_id res chain seq x y z
N MET A 1 -2.12 23.14 62.75
CA MET A 1 -2.94 23.43 61.55
C MET A 1 -2.18 24.51 60.80
N THR A 2 -1.61 24.35 59.62
CA THR A 2 -2.00 23.68 58.35
C THR A 2 -0.69 23.32 57.60
N ALA A 3 -0.43 22.08 57.17
CA ALA A 3 -0.82 21.40 55.93
C ALA A 3 -0.44 22.13 54.61
N ASP A 4 0.06 21.31 53.68
CA ASP A 4 0.26 21.50 52.24
C ASP A 4 1.44 22.35 51.75
N GLY A 5 2.18 21.93 50.73
CA GLY A 5 1.99 20.77 49.86
C GLY A 5 2.98 20.88 48.71
N SER A 6 3.77 19.83 48.51
CA SER A 6 4.63 19.64 47.34
C SER A 6 3.79 19.70 46.07
N SER A 7 4.11 20.61 45.14
CA SER A 7 3.54 20.55 43.79
C SER A 7 4.65 20.76 42.76
N ALA A 8 5.17 19.63 42.30
CA ALA A 8 6.07 19.55 41.17
C ALA A 8 5.39 20.11 39.92
N ALA A 9 5.99 21.13 39.31
CA ALA A 9 5.53 21.69 38.06
C ALA A 9 5.66 20.64 36.93
N MET A 10 4.55 20.01 36.58
CA MET A 10 4.45 19.06 35.49
C MET A 10 4.52 19.80 34.15
N GLN A 11 5.67 19.72 33.46
CA GLN A 11 5.83 20.25 32.10
C GLN A 11 4.93 19.48 31.14
N LYS A 12 3.81 20.10 30.75
CA LYS A 12 2.98 19.63 29.64
C LYS A 12 3.69 19.96 28.33
N LYS A 13 4.46 19.01 27.79
CA LYS A 13 4.96 19.10 26.42
C LYS A 13 3.80 18.79 25.47
N THR A 14 3.14 19.84 24.99
CA THR A 14 2.20 19.76 23.88
C THR A 14 2.97 19.36 22.62
N PHE A 15 2.78 18.14 22.16
CA PHE A 15 3.32 17.68 20.88
C PHE A 15 2.28 18.00 19.80
N THR A 16 2.47 19.11 19.10
CA THR A 16 1.63 19.47 17.96
C THR A 16 1.99 18.55 16.80
N LEU A 17 1.15 17.56 16.53
CA LEU A 17 1.24 16.72 15.35
C LEU A 17 0.81 17.55 14.13
N LEU A 18 1.75 18.26 13.51
CA LEU A 18 1.54 18.86 12.19
C LEU A 18 1.47 17.72 11.17
N MET A 19 0.27 17.22 10.88
CA MET A 19 0.02 16.50 9.65
C MET A 19 0.16 17.52 8.51
N VAL A 20 1.35 17.57 7.91
CA VAL A 20 1.56 18.23 6.62
C VAL A 20 0.85 17.36 5.59
N ILE A 21 -0.40 17.72 5.27
CA ILE A 21 -1.06 17.26 4.06
C ILE A 21 -0.39 18.07 2.95
N PRO A 22 0.44 17.49 2.07
CA PRO A 22 1.04 18.26 0.99
C PRO A 22 -0.08 18.82 0.11
N ASP A 23 -0.03 20.13 -0.11
CA ASP A 23 -0.94 20.87 -0.99
C ASP A 23 -1.07 20.12 -2.33
N THR A 24 -2.27 19.61 -2.58
CA THR A 24 -2.59 18.98 -3.86
C THR A 24 -2.78 20.12 -4.87
N HIS A 25 -1.77 20.32 -5.72
CA HIS A 25 -1.85 21.29 -6.82
C HIS A 25 -3.02 20.93 -7.75
N PRO A 26 -3.92 21.87 -8.07
CA PRO A 26 -4.95 21.64 -9.08
C PRO A 26 -4.30 21.78 -10.48
N GLY A 27 -4.40 20.75 -11.31
CA GLY A 27 -4.29 20.91 -12.76
C GLY A 27 -3.01 20.41 -13.44
N ILE A 28 -2.54 19.20 -13.11
CA ILE A 28 -1.88 18.37 -14.12
C ILE A 28 -2.69 17.09 -14.18
N CYS A 29 -3.52 16.94 -15.21
CA CYS A 29 -3.93 15.60 -15.64
C CYS A 29 -2.64 14.93 -16.11
N SER A 30 -1.91 14.36 -15.14
CA SER A 30 -0.78 13.51 -15.45
C SER A 30 -1.39 12.32 -16.13
N ASP A 31 -1.24 12.26 -17.45
CA ASP A 31 -1.45 11.09 -18.29
C ASP A 31 -0.38 10.05 -17.89
N HIS A 32 -0.37 9.67 -16.61
CA HIS A 32 0.61 8.78 -16.02
C HIS A 32 0.16 7.38 -16.35
N MET A 33 0.46 6.99 -17.60
CA MET A 33 0.30 5.62 -18.03
C MET A 33 1.08 4.72 -17.07
N ILE A 34 0.36 3.87 -16.34
CA ILE A 34 0.96 2.88 -15.46
C ILE A 34 1.88 1.98 -16.28
N THR A 35 3.15 1.94 -15.88
CA THR A 35 4.17 1.15 -16.54
C THR A 35 4.40 -0.16 -15.80
N ALA A 36 5.04 -1.13 -16.47
CA ALA A 36 5.52 -2.33 -15.81
C ALA A 36 6.51 -2.03 -14.65
N ALA A 37 7.18 -0.87 -14.66
CA ALA A 37 8.06 -0.47 -13.56
C ALA A 37 7.27 -0.07 -12.29
N ASP A 38 6.11 0.56 -12.46
CA ASP A 38 5.24 0.91 -11.34
C ASP A 38 4.66 -0.35 -10.69
N ILE A 39 4.29 -1.33 -11.50
CA ILE A 39 3.85 -2.65 -11.02
C ILE A 39 4.97 -3.39 -10.27
N ARG A 40 6.21 -3.35 -10.77
CA ARG A 40 7.37 -3.91 -10.05
C ARG A 40 7.59 -3.22 -8.70
N THR A 41 7.41 -1.90 -8.65
CA THR A 41 7.49 -1.14 -7.39
C THR A 41 6.41 -1.59 -6.40
N MET A 42 5.20 -1.90 -6.88
CA MET A 42 4.15 -2.47 -6.02
C MET A 42 4.52 -3.87 -5.53
N ALA A 43 5.07 -4.73 -6.40
CA ALA A 43 5.54 -6.06 -6.02
C ALA A 43 6.59 -5.99 -4.89
N ASP A 44 7.56 -5.08 -4.99
CA ASP A 44 8.60 -4.87 -3.96
C ASP A 44 8.02 -4.35 -2.63
N ARG A 45 7.00 -3.49 -2.69
CA ARG A 45 6.29 -3.03 -1.49
C ARG A 45 5.55 -4.18 -0.83
N TRP A 46 4.86 -5.00 -1.62
CA TRP A 46 4.10 -6.15 -1.11
C TRP A 46 5.03 -7.24 -0.57
N GLN A 47 6.21 -7.43 -1.16
CA GLN A 47 7.25 -8.33 -0.65
C GLN A 47 7.79 -7.88 0.71
N ARG A 48 7.87 -6.57 0.95
CA ARG A 48 8.23 -6.04 2.28
C ARG A 48 7.07 -6.19 3.27
N ALA A 49 5.85 -5.98 2.82
CA ALA A 49 4.64 -6.14 3.63
C ALA A 49 4.34 -7.61 4.00
N SER A 50 4.84 -8.59 3.22
CA SER A 50 4.68 -10.01 3.53
C SER A 50 5.60 -10.48 4.65
N ARG A 51 6.80 -9.91 4.80
CA ARG A 51 7.79 -10.29 5.82
C ARG A 51 7.26 -10.31 7.27
N PRO A 52 6.51 -9.32 7.75
CA PRO A 52 5.99 -9.32 9.12
C PRO A 52 4.77 -10.24 9.33
N LEU A 53 4.21 -10.85 8.28
CA LEU A 53 3.09 -11.78 8.42
C LEU A 53 3.52 -13.06 9.16
N LYS A 54 2.56 -13.80 9.69
CA LYS A 54 2.81 -15.15 10.24
C LYS A 54 3.34 -16.06 9.14
N ILE A 55 4.17 -17.05 9.50
CA ILE A 55 4.78 -17.97 8.52
C ILE A 55 3.75 -18.66 7.60
N GLN A 56 2.56 -18.96 8.13
CA GLN A 56 1.46 -19.56 7.37
C GLN A 56 0.85 -18.59 6.34
N ASP A 57 0.95 -17.28 6.61
CA ASP A 57 0.37 -16.21 5.78
C ASP A 57 1.40 -15.63 4.80
N GLN A 58 2.70 -15.72 5.14
CA GLN A 58 3.81 -15.30 4.28
C GLN A 58 3.76 -15.98 2.92
N ARG A 59 3.38 -17.27 2.85
CA ARG A 59 3.25 -18.01 1.59
C ARG A 59 2.23 -17.37 0.65
N TYR A 60 1.13 -16.84 1.19
CA TYR A 60 0.11 -16.16 0.39
C TYR A 60 0.67 -14.83 -0.11
N GLY A 61 1.28 -14.04 0.76
CA GLY A 61 1.94 -12.79 0.38
C GLY A 61 2.98 -12.98 -0.73
N HIS A 62 3.84 -13.99 -0.63
CA HIS A 62 4.81 -14.34 -1.66
C HIS A 62 4.16 -14.74 -2.98
N ARG A 63 3.03 -15.48 -2.93
CA ARG A 63 2.29 -15.83 -4.15
C ARG A 63 1.76 -14.59 -4.86
N LEU A 64 1.23 -13.60 -4.13
CA LEU A 64 0.75 -12.34 -4.72
C LEU A 64 1.88 -11.55 -5.38
N VAL A 65 3.04 -11.49 -4.72
CA VAL A 65 4.24 -10.82 -5.27
C VAL A 65 4.70 -11.50 -6.56
N GLN A 66 4.74 -12.84 -6.56
CA GLN A 66 5.09 -13.60 -7.75
C GLN A 66 4.12 -13.31 -8.91
N MET A 67 2.81 -13.25 -8.63
CA MET A 67 1.80 -12.93 -9.64
C MET A 67 2.06 -11.58 -10.32
N LEU A 68 2.49 -10.58 -9.56
CA LEU A 68 2.86 -9.25 -10.06
C LEU A 68 4.21 -9.22 -10.77
N ALA A 69 5.20 -9.98 -10.28
CA ALA A 69 6.54 -10.01 -10.86
C ALA A 69 6.56 -10.58 -12.29
N GLU A 70 5.62 -11.47 -12.61
CA GLU A 70 5.47 -12.08 -13.92
C GLU A 70 4.65 -11.22 -14.91
N TYR A 71 4.12 -10.07 -14.46
CA TYR A 71 3.38 -9.15 -15.31
C TYR A 71 4.32 -8.43 -16.30
N ASN A 72 4.03 -8.54 -17.60
CA ASN A 72 4.88 -8.05 -18.70
C ASN A 72 4.41 -6.73 -19.34
N GLY A 73 3.32 -6.10 -18.85
CA GLY A 73 2.95 -4.74 -19.23
C GLY A 73 1.94 -4.59 -20.37
N GLU A 74 1.38 -5.67 -20.91
CA GLU A 74 0.55 -5.60 -22.13
C GLU A 74 -0.90 -5.11 -21.90
N GLU A 75 -1.48 -5.32 -20.71
CA GLU A 75 -2.96 -5.32 -20.57
C GLU A 75 -3.56 -4.10 -19.85
N ILE A 76 -2.74 -3.21 -19.26
CA ILE A 76 -3.23 -2.21 -18.29
C ILE A 76 -2.82 -0.81 -18.71
N LYS A 77 -3.59 -0.24 -19.64
CA LYS A 77 -3.41 1.13 -20.14
C LYS A 77 -4.44 2.14 -19.62
N ARG A 78 -5.34 1.71 -18.72
CA ARG A 78 -6.53 2.50 -18.32
C ARG A 78 -6.64 2.81 -16.83
N PHE A 79 -5.64 2.46 -16.04
CA PHE A 79 -5.64 2.79 -14.61
C PHE A 79 -4.78 4.03 -14.39
N ASP A 80 -5.24 4.90 -13.50
CA ASP A 80 -4.50 6.10 -13.08
C ASP A 80 -3.71 5.85 -11.77
N ASP A 81 -4.09 4.82 -11.01
CA ASP A 81 -3.44 4.41 -9.76
C ASP A 81 -2.66 3.08 -9.92
N PRO A 82 -1.35 3.05 -9.63
CA PRO A 82 -0.56 1.81 -9.70
C PRO A 82 -1.00 0.73 -8.70
N LEU A 83 -1.60 1.12 -7.56
CA LEU A 83 -2.12 0.15 -6.60
C LEU A 83 -3.39 -0.52 -7.16
N GLU A 84 -4.33 0.25 -7.70
CA GLU A 84 -5.53 -0.27 -8.37
C GLU A 84 -5.15 -1.23 -9.51
N ALA A 85 -4.21 -0.83 -10.37
CA ALA A 85 -3.68 -1.69 -11.43
C ALA A 85 -3.10 -3.01 -10.89
N ALA A 86 -2.24 -2.95 -9.87
CA ALA A 86 -1.64 -4.13 -9.26
C ALA A 86 -2.70 -5.07 -8.63
N ALA A 87 -3.67 -4.51 -7.93
CA ALA A 87 -4.78 -5.26 -7.36
C ALA A 87 -5.59 -5.95 -8.47
N PHE A 88 -5.91 -5.24 -9.55
CA PHE A 88 -6.66 -5.78 -10.67
C PHE A 88 -5.94 -6.96 -11.35
N ILE A 89 -4.63 -6.85 -11.61
CA ILE A 89 -3.80 -7.96 -12.15
C ILE A 89 -3.98 -9.22 -11.32
N VAL A 90 -3.81 -9.07 -10.00
CA VAL A 90 -3.82 -10.21 -9.08
C VAL A 90 -5.22 -10.82 -8.98
N LEU A 91 -6.27 -10.00 -8.92
CA LEU A 91 -7.65 -10.48 -8.89
C LEU A 91 -8.01 -11.26 -10.15
N VAL A 92 -7.70 -10.74 -11.35
CA VAL A 92 -7.92 -11.46 -12.61
C VAL A 92 -7.18 -12.79 -12.60
N ARG A 93 -5.94 -12.80 -12.11
CA ARG A 93 -5.13 -14.00 -12.06
C ARG A 93 -5.65 -15.04 -11.05
N MET A 94 -6.14 -14.60 -9.90
CA MET A 94 -6.82 -15.47 -8.94
C MET A 94 -8.08 -16.09 -9.53
N VAL A 95 -8.89 -15.29 -10.23
CA VAL A 95 -10.10 -15.79 -10.90
C VAL A 95 -9.75 -16.85 -11.94
N LYS A 96 -8.67 -16.66 -12.71
CA LYS A 96 -8.14 -17.66 -13.66
C LYS A 96 -7.62 -18.93 -12.95
N GLU A 97 -6.90 -18.81 -11.84
CA GLU A 97 -6.35 -19.96 -11.10
C GLU A 97 -7.42 -20.78 -10.38
N LEU A 98 -8.50 -20.11 -9.94
CA LEU A 98 -9.61 -20.74 -9.22
C LEU A 98 -10.73 -21.22 -10.16
N ASP A 99 -10.57 -21.02 -11.47
CA ASP A 99 -11.57 -21.33 -12.51
C ASP A 99 -12.97 -20.83 -12.14
N LEU A 100 -13.04 -19.65 -11.49
CA LEU A 100 -14.31 -19.09 -10.99
C LEU A 100 -15.20 -18.55 -12.11
N VAL A 101 -14.83 -18.78 -13.36
CA VAL A 101 -15.57 -18.37 -14.56
C VAL A 101 -15.75 -19.61 -15.43
N ASP A 102 -16.64 -20.49 -14.98
CA ASP A 102 -17.32 -21.43 -15.89
C ASP A 102 -18.18 -20.60 -16.85
N TYR A 103 -17.88 -20.67 -18.16
CA TYR A 103 -18.61 -19.98 -19.23
C TYR A 103 -19.75 -20.82 -19.78
#